data_AF-A0A3D1WD68-F1
#
_entry.id   AF-A0A3D1WD68-F1
#
_cell.length_a   1.000
_cell.length_b   1.000
_cell.length_c   1.000
_cell.angle_alpha   90.00
_cell.angle_beta   90.00
_cell.angle_gamma   90.00
#
_symmetry.space_group_name_H-M   'P 1'
#
loop_
_entity.id
_entity.type
_entity.pdbx_description
1 polymer ?
#
loop_
_entity_poly.entity_id
_entity_poly.type
_entity_poly.pdbx_seq_one_letter_code
_entity_poly.pdbx_strand_id
1 'polypeptide(L)' 'MLNLIVATANNNVIGLGGKMPWHLPAELAYFKQITMGHPI' A
#
# COMPACT_ATOMS: atom_id res chain seq x y z
N MET A 1 -9.04 -11.74 -13.48
CA MET A 1 -9.40 -11.56 -12.05
C MET A 1 -8.89 -10.19 -11.61
N LEU A 2 -9.71 -9.42 -10.91
CA LEU A 2 -9.35 -8.10 -10.40
C LEU A 2 -8.91 -8.22 -8.93
N ASN A 3 -7.83 -7.55 -8.55
CA ASN A 3 -7.24 -7.63 -7.21
C ASN A 3 -7.09 -6.23 -6.61
N LEU A 4 -7.21 -6.14 -5.29
CA LEU A 4 -6.95 -4.93 -4.52
C LEU A 4 -5.91 -5.23 -3.44
N ILE A 5 -4.90 -4.38 -3.34
CA ILE A 5 -3.91 -4.38 -2.27
C ILE A 5 -3.82 -2.95 -1.73
N VAL A 6 -3.91 -2.79 -0.41
CA VAL A 6 -3.92 -1.48 0.27
C VAL A 6 -3.31 -1.62 1.66
N ALA A 7 -2.59 -0.60 2.08
CA ALA A 7 -2.17 -0.46 3.46
C ALA A 7 -3.12 0.48 4.21
N THR A 8 -3.49 0.10 5.43
CA THR A 8 -4.44 0.85 6.26
C THR A 8 -3.87 1.01 7.67
N ALA A 9 -4.14 2.16 8.30
CA ALA A 9 -3.99 2.29 9.73
C ALA A 9 -5.12 1.54 10.46
N ASN A 10 -4.98 1.33 11.78
CA ASN A 10 -5.98 0.62 12.59
C ASN A 10 -7.39 1.19 12.50
N ASN A 11 -7.54 2.46 12.09
CA ASN A 11 -8.82 3.15 11.89
C ASN A 11 -9.25 3.20 10.40
N ASN A 12 -8.67 2.35 9.54
CA ASN A 12 -8.91 2.26 8.10
C ASN A 12 -8.48 3.49 7.28
N VAL A 13 -7.71 4.42 7.85
CA VAL A 13 -7.12 5.52 7.09
C VAL A 13 -6.05 4.99 6.13
N ILE A 14 -6.11 5.40 4.86
CA ILE A 14 -5.15 5.03 3.81
C ILE A 14 -4.17 6.17 3.46
N GLY A 15 -4.45 7.38 3.94
CA GLY A 15 -3.68 8.59 3.62
C GLY A 15 -4.21 9.82 4.35
N LEU A 16 -3.35 10.81 4.55
CA LEU A 16 -3.69 12.11 5.14
C LEU A 16 -2.85 13.19 4.44
N GLY A 17 -3.49 14.20 3.85
CA GLY A 17 -2.80 15.32 3.20
C GLY A 17 -1.88 14.92 2.04
N GLY A 18 -2.27 13.92 1.24
CA GLY A 18 -1.49 13.43 0.10
C GLY A 18 -0.28 12.57 0.49
N LYS A 19 -0.18 12.15 1.76
CA LYS A 19 0.91 11.30 2.28
C LYS A 19 0.33 10.16 3.09
N MET A 20 1.13 9.11 3.29
CA MET A 20 0.84 8.10 4.30
C MET A 20 1.11 8.69 5.68
N PRO A 21 0.19 8.55 6.65
CA PRO A 21 0.39 9.07 8.01
C PRO A 21 1.37 8.21 8.83
N TRP A 22 1.94 7.17 8.24
CA TRP A 22 2.93 6.28 8.83
C TRP A 22 4.23 6.26 8.01
N HIS A 23 5.30 5.74 8.62
CA HIS A 23 6.58 5.52 7.95
C HIS A 23 7.01 4.06 8.11
N LEU A 24 6.73 3.23 7.10
CA LEU A 24 7.11 1.82 7.06
C LEU A 24 7.94 1.54 5.79
N PRO A 25 9.28 1.67 5.82
CA PRO A 25 10.11 1.49 4.64
C PRO A 25 9.97 0.12 3.95
N ALA A 26 9.70 -0.93 4.73
CA ALA A 26 9.48 -2.28 4.23
C ALA A 26 8.18 -2.44 3.41
N GLU A 27 7.21 -1.54 3.59
CA GLU A 27 5.91 -1.59 2.94
C GLU A 27 6.02 -1.47 1.42
N LEU A 28 6.82 -0.54 0.91
CA LEU A 28 7.00 -0.36 -0.54
C LEU A 28 7.73 -1.55 -1.17
N ALA A 29 8.66 -2.18 -0.45
CA ALA A 29 9.33 -3.40 -0.91
C ALA A 29 8.34 -4.56 -1.02
N TYR A 30 7.48 -4.74 -0.02
CA TYR A 30 6.40 -5.72 -0.06
C TYR A 30 5.41 -5.43 -1.19
N PHE A 31 4.95 -4.18 -1.32
CA PHE A 31 4.00 -3.77 -2.35
C PHE A 31 4.54 -4.08 -3.74
N LYS A 32 5.81 -3.73 -3.99
CA LYS A 32 6.52 -4.06 -5.24
C LYS A 32 6.61 -5.56 -5.47
N GLN A 33 6.92 -6.35 -4.45
CA GLN A 33 7.00 -7.81 -4.58
C GLN A 33 5.65 -8.41 -4.99
N ILE A 34 4.54 -7.89 -4.45
CA ILE A 34 3.20 -8.42 -4.75
C ILE A 34 2.68 -7.97 -6.11
N THR A 35 2.97 -6.74 -6.54
CA THR A 35 2.47 -6.21 -7.82
C THR A 35 3.38 -6.53 -9.01
N MET A 36 4.61 -7.00 -8.79
CA MET A 36 5.54 -7.33 -9.86
C MET A 36 4.94 -8.39 -10.80
N GLY A 37 4.97 -8.12 -12.11
CA GLY A 37 4.41 -9.02 -13.12
C GLY A 37 2.89 -8.92 -13.31
N HIS A 38 2.21 -8.04 -12.56
CA HIS A 38 0.80 -7.73 -12.74
C HIS A 38 0.62 -6.34 -13.40
N PRO A 39 -0.43 -6.14 -14.22
CA PRO A 39 -0.83 -4.81 -14.68
C PRO A 39 -1.25 -3.95 -13.48
N ILE A 40 -0.85 -2.68 -13.48
CA ILE A 40 -1.10 -1.70 -12.41
C ILE A 40 -1.83 -0.49 -12.97
#